data_AF-A0AAE3SLE5-F1
#
_entry.id   AF-A0AAE3SLE5-F1
#
_cell.length_a   1.000
_cell.length_b   1.000
_cell.length_c   1.000
_cell.angle_alpha   90.00
_cell.angle_beta   90.00
_cell.angle_gamma   90.00
#
_symmetry.space_group_name_H-M   'P 1'
#
loop_
_entity.id
_entity.type
_entity.pdbx_description
1 polymer ?
#
loop_
_entity_poly.entity_id
_entity_poly.type
_entity_poly.pdbx_seq_one_letter_code
_entity_poly.pdbx_strand_id
1 'polypeptide(L)'
;MKVKLLIVSIILLSFTTKKDIEPIGTVKCNGVYIDKYETTISDYKEFLNFISSDAFFSQDYIQNAQLDSSLNIIYSGPHRKEELITPIVGITTLQANEYCKWRSEMVTFAVNYPDFVPQCRGKKCDIPPTYTEILEKNKEAKTVIVYRIPTQEELEITKNRIKKRNKSLKLLTQGPINIIENVGLRCVAEIELNHDINPN
;
A
#
# COMPACT_ATOMS: atom_id res chain seq x y z
N MET A 1 -61.01 18.77 30.10
CA MET A 1 -59.72 19.30 29.61
C MET A 1 -59.03 18.23 28.78
N LYS A 2 -58.81 18.47 27.47
CA LYS A 2 -58.14 17.52 26.57
C LYS A 2 -56.70 18.01 26.35
N VAL A 3 -55.72 17.34 26.95
CA VAL A 3 -54.30 17.59 26.68
C VAL A 3 -53.89 16.63 25.56
N LYS A 4 -53.72 17.17 24.34
CA LYS A 4 -53.13 16.42 23.22
C LYS A 4 -51.62 16.36 23.44
N LEU A 5 -51.13 15.22 23.90
CA LEU A 5 -49.70 14.92 23.98
C LEU A 5 -49.18 14.63 22.57
N LEU A 6 -48.51 15.62 21.98
CA LEU A 6 -47.91 15.53 20.65
C LEU A 6 -46.55 14.84 20.82
N ILE A 7 -46.51 13.52 20.65
CA ILE A 7 -45.27 12.73 20.63
C ILE A 7 -44.57 13.07 19.32
N VAL A 8 -43.74 14.11 19.34
CA VAL A 8 -42.78 14.40 18.27
C VAL A 8 -41.68 13.36 18.41
N SER A 9 -41.84 12.25 17.69
CA SER A 9 -40.81 11.24 17.51
C SER A 9 -39.67 11.89 16.71
N ILE A 10 -38.73 12.50 17.42
CA ILE A 10 -37.46 12.98 16.86
C ILE A 10 -36.69 11.72 16.49
N ILE A 11 -36.88 11.28 15.25
CA ILE A 11 -36.00 10.32 14.59
C ILE A 11 -34.65 11.01 14.52
N LEU A 12 -33.79 10.74 15.51
CA LEU A 12 -32.37 10.98 15.46
C LEU A 12 -31.83 10.11 14.31
N LEU A 13 -31.93 10.63 13.09
CA LEU A 13 -31.11 10.23 11.97
C LEU A 13 -29.67 10.57 12.38
N SER A 14 -29.06 9.65 13.11
CA SER A 14 -27.62 9.58 13.31
C SER A 14 -27.02 9.44 11.91
N PHE A 15 -26.71 10.57 11.28
CA PHE A 15 -25.82 10.62 10.13
C PHE A 15 -24.45 10.19 10.65
N THR A 16 -24.24 8.88 10.78
CA THR A 16 -22.92 8.28 10.86
C THR A 16 -22.28 8.53 9.51
N THR A 17 -21.55 9.64 9.39
CA THR A 17 -20.64 9.86 8.27
C THR A 17 -19.67 8.68 8.28
N LYS A 18 -19.83 7.76 7.30
CA LYS A 18 -18.85 6.69 7.07
C LYS A 18 -17.51 7.39 6.90
N LYS A 19 -16.58 7.16 7.83
CA LYS A 19 -15.22 7.66 7.70
C LYS A 19 -14.62 6.93 6.51
N ASP A 20 -14.43 7.65 5.40
CA ASP A 20 -13.75 7.11 4.23
C ASP A 20 -12.38 6.60 4.68
N ILE A 21 -12.15 5.30 4.49
CA ILE A 21 -10.85 4.69 4.75
C ILE A 21 -9.92 5.15 3.63
N GLU A 22 -8.81 5.77 4.01
CA GLU A 22 -7.73 6.11 3.08
C GLU A 22 -6.57 5.12 3.33
N PRO A 23 -6.18 4.31 2.34
CA PRO A 23 -5.06 3.38 2.49
C PRO A 23 -3.78 4.12 2.84
N ILE A 24 -3.00 3.55 3.76
CA ILE A 24 -1.81 4.20 4.30
C ILE A 24 -0.82 4.53 3.18
N GLY A 25 -0.29 5.76 3.20
CA GLY A 25 0.71 6.22 2.24
C GLY A 25 0.16 6.59 0.85
N THR A 26 -1.16 6.57 0.67
CA THR A 26 -1.80 6.92 -0.61
C THR A 26 -2.37 8.34 -0.62
N VAL A 27 -2.80 8.77 -1.81
CA VAL A 27 -3.62 9.96 -2.03
C VAL A 27 -4.73 9.64 -3.02
N LYS A 28 -5.94 10.12 -2.77
CA LYS A 28 -7.05 9.98 -3.72
C LYS A 28 -6.84 10.82 -4.98
N CYS A 29 -6.96 10.20 -6.15
CA CYS A 29 -6.83 10.76 -7.50
C CYS A 29 -7.96 10.21 -8.36
N ASN A 30 -8.90 11.04 -8.81
CA ASN A 30 -9.96 10.62 -9.76
C ASN A 30 -10.69 9.31 -9.37
N GLY A 31 -10.95 9.11 -8.07
CA GLY A 31 -11.66 7.93 -7.57
C GLY A 31 -10.78 6.75 -7.16
N VAL A 32 -9.50 6.73 -7.53
CA VAL A 32 -8.52 5.70 -7.11
C VAL A 32 -7.53 6.23 -6.07
N TYR A 33 -6.95 5.36 -5.26
CA TYR A 33 -5.90 5.73 -4.31
C TYR A 33 -4.55 5.38 -4.90
N ILE A 34 -3.64 6.34 -5.02
CA ILE A 34 -2.31 6.10 -5.60
C ILE A 34 -1.26 6.44 -4.56
N ASP A 35 -0.16 5.69 -4.53
CA ASP A 35 0.95 6.01 -3.65
C ASP A 35 1.42 7.45 -3.79
N LYS A 36 1.58 8.10 -2.64
CA LYS A 36 2.04 9.48 -2.54
C LYS A 36 3.47 9.61 -3.08
N TYR A 37 4.32 8.64 -2.77
CA TYR A 37 5.72 8.55 -3.19
C TYR A 37 5.95 7.27 -4.00
N GLU A 38 7.06 7.20 -4.70
CA GLU A 38 7.50 5.93 -5.28
C GLU A 38 7.93 5.00 -4.14
N THR A 39 7.68 3.70 -4.30
CA THR A 39 8.22 2.64 -3.46
C THR A 39 9.73 2.81 -3.39
N THR A 40 10.26 2.83 -2.18
CA THR A 40 11.69 3.01 -1.96
C THR A 40 12.41 1.67 -1.89
N ILE A 41 13.75 1.71 -1.94
CA ILE A 41 14.58 0.54 -1.65
C ILE A 41 14.29 -0.01 -0.25
N SER A 42 13.98 0.85 0.74
CA SER A 42 13.62 0.41 2.08
C SER A 42 12.32 -0.39 2.10
N ASP A 43 11.28 0.11 1.43
CA ASP A 43 9.98 -0.56 1.38
C ASP A 43 10.09 -1.94 0.69
N TYR A 44 10.88 -2.00 -0.39
CA TYR A 44 11.11 -3.27 -1.08
C TYR A 44 11.96 -4.25 -0.24
N LYS A 45 12.95 -3.76 0.52
CA LYS A 45 13.70 -4.59 1.47
C LYS A 45 12.83 -5.10 2.61
N GLU A 46 11.84 -4.34 3.07
CA GLU A 46 10.86 -4.82 4.05
C GLU A 46 10.08 -6.02 3.50
N PHE A 47 9.58 -5.92 2.27
CA PHE A 47 8.96 -7.04 1.56
C PHE A 47 9.88 -8.26 1.49
N LEU A 48 11.13 -8.09 1.03
CA LEU A 48 12.10 -9.19 0.91
C LEU A 48 12.42 -9.84 2.27
N ASN A 49 12.59 -9.02 3.31
CA ASN A 49 12.84 -9.51 4.66
C ASN A 49 11.66 -10.30 5.19
N PHE A 50 10.44 -9.80 4.98
CA PHE A 50 9.21 -10.47 5.40
C PHE A 50 9.12 -11.86 4.76
N ILE A 51 9.16 -11.94 3.42
CA ILE A 51 9.02 -13.24 2.71
C ILE A 51 10.17 -14.21 3.00
N SER A 52 11.36 -13.70 3.31
CA SER A 52 12.51 -14.55 3.65
C SER A 52 12.46 -15.09 5.08
N SER A 53 11.74 -14.40 5.97
CA SER A 53 11.60 -14.77 7.38
C SER A 53 10.41 -15.71 7.65
N ASP A 54 9.48 -15.78 6.70
CA ASP A 54 8.23 -16.52 6.85
C ASP A 54 8.29 -17.87 6.11
N ALA A 55 7.92 -18.95 6.81
CA ALA A 55 7.97 -20.31 6.28
C ALA A 55 6.93 -20.60 5.18
N PHE A 56 5.97 -19.70 4.97
CA PHE A 56 4.96 -19.81 3.91
C PHE A 56 5.57 -19.76 2.51
N PHE A 57 6.65 -18.99 2.31
CA PHE A 57 7.23 -18.76 0.99
C PHE A 57 8.33 -19.79 0.68
N SER A 58 8.28 -20.36 -0.54
CA SER A 58 9.33 -21.26 -1.01
C SER A 58 10.62 -20.51 -1.33
N GLN A 59 11.75 -21.21 -1.32
CA GLN A 59 13.04 -20.64 -1.73
C GLN A 59 13.00 -20.12 -3.17
N ASP A 60 12.33 -20.83 -4.09
CA ASP A 60 12.15 -20.38 -5.46
C ASP A 60 11.38 -19.06 -5.55
N TYR A 61 10.33 -18.89 -4.72
CA TYR A 61 9.59 -17.64 -4.65
C TYR A 61 10.49 -16.49 -4.19
N ILE A 62 11.24 -16.71 -3.11
CA ILE A 62 12.17 -15.72 -2.55
C ILE A 62 13.22 -15.34 -3.60
N GLN A 63 13.81 -16.33 -4.29
CA GLN A 63 14.83 -16.08 -5.31
C GLN A 63 14.29 -15.28 -6.50
N ASN A 64 13.06 -15.54 -6.93
CA ASN A 64 12.41 -14.78 -8.00
C ASN A 64 12.04 -13.34 -7.58
N ALA A 65 11.79 -13.12 -6.29
CA ALA A 65 11.51 -11.79 -5.73
C ALA A 65 12.79 -10.95 -5.53
N GLN A 66 13.96 -11.57 -5.41
CA GLN A 66 15.23 -10.84 -5.21
C GLN A 66 15.53 -9.90 -6.37
N LEU A 67 16.07 -8.72 -6.03
CA LEU A 67 16.57 -7.76 -7.01
C LEU A 67 17.70 -8.39 -7.83
N ASP A 68 17.67 -8.19 -9.15
CA ASP A 68 18.79 -8.61 -10.00
C ASP A 68 20.05 -7.86 -9.57
N SER A 69 21.07 -8.62 -9.18
CA SER A 69 22.39 -8.11 -8.78
C SER A 69 23.02 -7.17 -9.83
N SER A 70 22.68 -7.33 -11.11
CA SER A 70 23.15 -6.47 -12.20
C SER A 70 22.47 -5.11 -12.25
N LEU A 71 21.22 -5.01 -11.78
CA LEU A 71 20.44 -3.76 -11.68
C LEU A 71 20.72 -3.02 -10.36
N ASN A 72 21.22 -3.74 -9.35
CA ASN A 72 21.70 -3.21 -8.07
C ASN A 72 22.97 -2.35 -8.18
N ILE A 73 23.63 -2.35 -9.35
CA ILE A 73 24.89 -1.62 -9.60
C ILE A 73 24.67 -0.10 -9.64
N ILE A 74 23.45 0.38 -9.90
CA ILE A 74 23.20 1.82 -10.04
C ILE A 74 23.25 2.56 -8.68
N TYR A 75 23.09 1.86 -7.54
CA TYR A 75 23.03 2.49 -6.22
C TYR A 75 23.97 1.91 -5.16
N SER A 76 24.83 0.95 -5.51
CA SER A 76 25.80 0.32 -4.61
C SER A 76 27.04 1.21 -4.39
N GLY A 77 26.82 2.40 -3.85
CA GLY A 77 27.85 3.19 -3.18
C GLY A 77 27.98 2.75 -1.71
N PRO A 78 29.19 2.69 -1.14
CA PRO A 78 29.35 2.29 0.26
C PRO A 78 28.80 3.39 1.16
N HIS A 79 27.75 3.08 1.90
CA HIS A 79 27.15 3.91 2.94
C HIS A 79 26.45 5.18 2.47
N ARG A 80 25.11 5.18 2.50
CA ARG A 80 24.32 6.34 2.92
C ARG A 80 22.91 5.91 3.31
N LYS A 81 22.45 6.34 4.49
CA LYS A 81 21.04 6.28 4.89
C LYS A 81 20.09 6.86 3.82
N GLU A 82 20.62 7.69 2.93
CA GLU A 82 19.94 8.28 1.78
C GLU A 82 19.53 7.24 0.72
N GLU A 83 20.21 6.09 0.62
CA GLU A 83 19.86 5.04 -0.35
C GLU A 83 18.51 4.38 -0.02
N LEU A 84 18.17 4.28 1.27
CA LEU A 84 16.93 3.65 1.72
C LEU A 84 15.68 4.44 1.32
N ILE A 85 15.81 5.76 1.13
CA ILE A 85 14.69 6.63 0.72
C ILE A 85 14.65 6.84 -0.80
N THR A 86 15.59 6.27 -1.55
CA THR A 86 15.62 6.32 -3.01
C THR A 86 14.55 5.40 -3.59
N PRO A 87 13.83 5.82 -4.65
CA PRO A 87 12.91 4.95 -5.37
C PRO A 87 13.58 3.67 -5.84
N ILE A 88 12.89 2.53 -5.68
CA ILE A 88 13.33 1.27 -6.27
C ILE A 88 13.14 1.34 -7.79
N VAL A 89 14.16 0.93 -8.53
CA VAL A 89 14.17 0.86 -10.00
C VAL A 89 14.80 -0.46 -10.44
N GLY A 90 14.64 -0.83 -11.71
CA GLY A 90 15.23 -2.06 -12.24
C GLY A 90 14.60 -3.32 -11.65
N ILE A 91 13.28 -3.32 -11.46
CA ILE A 91 12.52 -4.52 -11.10
C ILE A 91 11.66 -4.95 -12.28
N THR A 92 11.41 -6.25 -12.38
CA THR A 92 10.51 -6.79 -13.40
C THR A 92 9.05 -6.48 -13.07
N THR A 93 8.17 -6.55 -14.07
CA THR A 93 6.72 -6.45 -13.86
C THR A 93 6.20 -7.51 -12.89
N LEU A 94 6.78 -8.72 -12.92
CA LEU A 94 6.42 -9.79 -12.00
C LEU A 94 6.76 -9.41 -10.56
N GLN A 95 7.98 -8.93 -10.32
CA GLN A 95 8.44 -8.46 -9.01
C GLN A 95 7.60 -7.29 -8.48
N ALA A 96 7.22 -6.35 -9.35
CA ALA A 96 6.32 -5.26 -9.01
C ALA A 96 4.92 -5.76 -8.60
N ASN A 97 4.37 -6.74 -9.33
CA ASN A 97 3.08 -7.36 -9.00
C ASN A 97 3.12 -8.09 -7.66
N GLU A 98 4.16 -8.88 -7.40
CA GLU A 98 4.31 -9.59 -6.13
C GLU A 98 4.42 -8.63 -4.95
N TYR A 99 5.16 -7.52 -5.10
CA TYR A 99 5.21 -6.47 -4.08
C TYR A 99 3.84 -5.83 -3.83
N CYS A 100 3.12 -5.42 -4.88
CA CYS A 100 1.79 -4.82 -4.70
C CYS A 100 0.79 -5.83 -4.09
N LYS A 101 0.88 -7.13 -4.45
CA LYS A 101 0.07 -8.18 -3.86
C LYS A 101 0.35 -8.35 -2.37
N TRP A 102 1.62 -8.50 -1.97
CA TRP A 102 2.01 -8.55 -0.57
C TRP A 102 1.48 -7.33 0.21
N ARG A 103 1.63 -6.13 -0.36
CA ARG A 103 1.14 -4.91 0.26
C ARG A 103 -0.39 -4.85 0.42
N SER A 104 -1.15 -5.47 -0.49
CA SER A 104 -2.60 -5.64 -0.37
C SER A 104 -2.94 -6.37 0.92
N GLU A 105 -2.25 -7.48 1.19
CA GLU A 105 -2.48 -8.28 2.38
C GLU A 105 -2.09 -7.53 3.66
N MET A 106 -0.91 -6.90 3.67
CA MET A 106 -0.40 -6.19 4.84
C MET A 106 -1.26 -4.97 5.21
N VAL A 107 -1.67 -4.17 4.22
CA VAL A 107 -2.47 -2.97 4.47
C VAL A 107 -3.91 -3.33 4.81
N THR A 108 -4.49 -4.34 4.16
CA THR A 108 -5.81 -4.88 4.56
C THR A 108 -5.80 -5.31 6.02
N PHE A 109 -4.79 -6.09 6.42
CA PHE A 109 -4.64 -6.54 7.80
C PHE A 109 -4.50 -5.37 8.78
N ALA A 110 -3.57 -4.45 8.51
CA ALA A 110 -3.30 -3.32 9.40
C ALA A 110 -4.50 -2.36 9.57
N VAL A 111 -5.31 -2.18 8.53
CA VAL A 111 -6.51 -1.32 8.58
C VAL A 111 -7.64 -1.95 9.40
N ASN A 112 -7.82 -3.27 9.29
CA ASN A 112 -8.92 -3.96 9.98
C ASN A 112 -8.54 -4.42 11.39
N TYR A 113 -7.26 -4.69 11.64
CA TYR A 113 -6.75 -5.30 12.88
C TYR A 113 -5.55 -4.52 13.44
N PRO A 114 -5.68 -3.21 13.72
CA PRO A 114 -4.56 -2.38 14.18
C PRO A 114 -3.93 -2.85 15.49
N ASP A 115 -4.69 -3.53 16.35
CA ASP A 115 -4.20 -4.08 17.63
C ASP A 115 -3.27 -5.29 17.45
N PHE A 116 -3.24 -5.91 16.26
CA PHE A 116 -2.39 -7.04 15.91
C PHE A 116 -1.11 -6.63 15.15
N VAL A 117 -0.96 -5.35 14.83
CA VAL A 117 0.27 -4.83 14.21
C VAL A 117 1.35 -4.80 15.30
N PRO A 118 2.50 -5.49 15.11
CA PRO A 118 3.53 -5.61 16.14
C PRO A 118 4.00 -4.26 16.64
N GLN A 119 4.01 -4.09 17.96
CA GLN A 119 4.53 -2.88 18.57
C GLN A 119 5.90 -3.15 19.17
N CYS A 120 6.87 -2.28 18.89
CA CYS A 120 8.14 -2.29 19.60
C CYS A 120 8.06 -1.37 20.81
N ARG A 121 8.24 -1.93 22.00
CA ARG A 121 8.34 -1.19 23.28
C ARG A 121 9.76 -1.33 23.83
N GLY A 122 10.62 -0.37 23.47
CA GLY A 122 12.03 -0.39 23.81
C GLY A 122 12.79 -1.45 23.00
N LYS A 123 13.41 -2.42 23.68
CA LYS A 123 14.16 -3.52 23.03
C LYS A 123 13.31 -4.77 22.74
N LYS A 124 12.04 -4.78 23.15
CA LYS A 124 11.12 -5.89 22.92
C LYS A 124 10.16 -5.49 21.80
N CYS A 125 10.04 -6.34 20.79
CA CYS A 125 9.03 -6.23 19.75
C CYS A 125 8.13 -7.45 19.84
N ASP A 126 6.84 -7.25 19.60
CA ASP A 126 5.91 -8.35 19.43
C ASP A 126 6.35 -9.21 18.22
N ILE A 127 6.05 -10.50 18.27
CA ILE A 127 6.34 -11.41 17.15
C ILE A 127 5.40 -11.01 16.01
N PRO A 128 5.91 -10.74 14.79
CA PRO A 128 5.05 -10.45 13.66
C PRO A 128 4.15 -11.64 13.33
N PRO A 129 2.87 -11.40 12.95
CA PRO A 129 2.01 -12.47 12.48
C PRO A 129 2.61 -13.09 11.22
N THR A 130 2.46 -14.40 11.10
CA THR A 130 2.82 -15.13 9.89
C THR A 130 1.90 -14.73 8.73
N TYR A 131 2.38 -14.94 7.50
CA TYR A 131 1.59 -14.66 6.31
C TYR A 131 0.30 -15.49 6.27
N THR A 132 0.32 -16.74 6.75
CA THR A 132 -0.90 -17.56 6.86
C THR A 132 -1.92 -16.93 7.81
N GLU A 133 -1.50 -16.45 8.99
CA GLU A 133 -2.40 -15.79 9.93
C GLU A 133 -2.99 -14.50 9.34
N ILE A 134 -2.18 -13.73 8.61
CA ILE A 134 -2.64 -12.53 7.89
C ILE A 134 -3.71 -12.91 6.86
N LEU A 135 -3.45 -13.92 6.02
CA LEU A 135 -4.40 -14.35 4.99
C LEU A 135 -5.71 -14.88 5.58
N GLU A 136 -5.65 -15.61 6.70
CA GLU A 136 -6.83 -16.10 7.38
C GLU A 136 -7.65 -14.96 7.98
N LYS A 137 -6.99 -13.99 8.62
CA LYS A 137 -7.66 -12.80 9.16
C LYS A 137 -8.26 -11.93 8.08
N ASN A 138 -7.58 -11.77 6.95
CA ASN A 138 -8.08 -10.95 5.84
C ASN A 138 -9.39 -11.50 5.23
N LYS A 139 -9.69 -12.80 5.37
CA LYS A 139 -11.01 -13.36 4.98
C LYS A 139 -12.16 -12.79 5.81
N GLU A 140 -11.88 -12.37 7.05
CA GLU A 140 -12.82 -11.77 7.99
C GLU A 140 -12.82 -10.22 7.91
N ALA A 141 -12.04 -9.62 7.00
CA ALA A 141 -11.88 -8.18 6.90
C ALA A 141 -13.14 -7.53 6.32
N LYS A 142 -13.61 -6.45 6.97
CA LYS A 142 -14.73 -5.63 6.49
C LYS A 142 -14.36 -4.83 5.25
N THR A 143 -13.10 -4.43 5.17
CA THR A 143 -12.56 -3.63 4.08
C THR A 143 -11.36 -4.35 3.51
N VAL A 144 -11.39 -4.64 2.21
CA VAL A 144 -10.28 -5.25 1.48
C VAL A 144 -9.62 -4.17 0.64
N ILE A 145 -8.29 -4.06 0.73
CA ILE A 145 -7.50 -3.08 0.00
C ILE A 145 -6.66 -3.83 -1.02
N VAL A 146 -6.97 -3.65 -2.30
CA VAL A 146 -6.31 -4.33 -3.41
C VAL A 146 -5.35 -3.38 -4.09
N TYR A 147 -4.05 -3.62 -3.94
CA TYR A 147 -3.00 -2.91 -4.64
C TYR A 147 -2.63 -3.61 -5.95
N ARG A 148 -2.47 -2.81 -7.00
CA ARG A 148 -1.99 -3.25 -8.32
C ARG A 148 -1.02 -2.23 -8.92
N ILE A 149 -0.32 -2.62 -9.98
CA ILE A 149 0.44 -1.67 -10.80
C ILE A 149 -0.56 -0.68 -11.45
N PRO A 150 -0.27 0.63 -11.46
CA PRO A 150 -1.09 1.62 -12.14
C PRO A 150 -1.20 1.34 -13.64
N THR A 151 -2.35 1.65 -14.21
CA THR A 151 -2.52 1.77 -15.66
C THR A 151 -1.74 2.96 -16.20
N GLN A 152 -1.56 2.99 -17.52
CA GLN A 152 -0.88 4.12 -18.17
C GLN A 152 -1.60 5.46 -17.92
N GLU A 153 -2.93 5.46 -17.89
CA GLU A 153 -3.73 6.66 -17.62
C GLU A 153 -3.50 7.18 -16.18
N GLU A 154 -3.53 6.28 -15.19
CA GLU A 154 -3.26 6.62 -13.79
C GLU A 154 -1.84 7.16 -13.58
N LEU A 155 -0.86 6.61 -14.30
CA LEU A 155 0.50 7.14 -14.31
C LEU A 155 0.56 8.56 -14.86
N GLU A 156 -0.12 8.87 -15.96
CA GLU A 156 -0.14 10.24 -16.50
C GLU A 156 -0.80 11.23 -15.53
N ILE A 157 -1.83 10.81 -14.79
CA ILE A 157 -2.43 11.61 -13.71
C ILE A 157 -1.38 11.95 -12.64
N THR A 158 -0.58 10.97 -12.19
CA THR A 158 0.47 11.21 -11.20
C THR A 158 1.56 12.15 -11.72
N LYS A 159 2.02 11.97 -12.97
CA LYS A 159 3.02 12.84 -13.60
C LYS A 159 2.55 14.29 -13.68
N ASN A 160 1.29 14.53 -14.03
CA ASN A 160 0.73 15.88 -14.09
C ASN A 160 0.65 16.53 -12.71
N ARG A 161 0.37 15.75 -11.65
CA ARG A 161 0.38 16.23 -10.27
C ARG A 161 1.79 16.59 -9.80
N ILE A 162 2.79 15.77 -10.14
CA ILE A 162 4.22 16.03 -9.89
C ILE A 162 4.66 17.27 -10.66
N LYS A 163 4.36 17.40 -11.96
CA LYS A 163 4.67 18.60 -12.76
C LYS A 163 4.04 19.87 -12.18
N LYS A 164 2.79 19.80 -11.68
CA LYS A 164 2.14 20.95 -11.02
C LYS A 164 2.84 21.34 -9.71
N ARG A 165 3.37 20.37 -8.97
CA ARG A 165 4.17 20.56 -7.75
C ARG A 165 5.62 21.02 -8.04
N ASN A 166 6.18 20.53 -9.13
CA ASN A 166 7.54 20.80 -9.64
C ASN A 166 7.61 22.00 -10.59
N LYS A 167 6.48 22.65 -10.90
CA LYS A 167 6.52 24.04 -11.40
C LYS A 167 7.18 24.98 -10.37
N SER A 168 7.33 24.51 -9.13
CA SER A 168 8.16 25.08 -8.05
C SER A 168 9.59 24.49 -7.95
N LEU A 169 9.92 23.41 -8.66
CA LEU A 169 11.22 22.74 -8.65
C LEU A 169 11.51 22.10 -10.03
N LYS A 170 12.27 22.80 -10.88
CA LYS A 170 12.69 22.30 -12.20
C LYS A 170 13.63 21.09 -12.05
N LEU A 171 13.35 19.95 -12.68
CA LEU A 171 14.22 19.24 -13.65
C LEU A 171 13.65 17.87 -14.09
N LEU A 172 13.82 17.58 -15.40
CA LEU A 172 14.02 16.28 -16.11
C LEU A 172 12.91 15.20 -16.02
N THR A 173 12.50 14.46 -17.07
CA THR A 173 13.15 13.92 -18.28
C THR A 173 12.15 13.71 -19.45
N GLN A 174 12.67 13.53 -20.68
CA GLN A 174 11.95 13.07 -21.89
C GLN A 174 12.59 11.78 -22.43
N GLY A 175 11.76 10.81 -22.84
CA GLY A 175 12.14 9.59 -23.57
C GLY A 175 10.97 8.59 -23.65
N PRO A 176 10.86 7.73 -24.68
CA PRO A 176 9.88 6.65 -24.71
C PRO A 176 10.42 5.48 -23.85
N ILE A 177 9.73 5.18 -22.75
CA ILE A 177 10.24 4.34 -21.66
C ILE A 177 9.37 3.08 -21.53
N ASN A 178 10.01 1.91 -21.48
CA ASN A 178 9.44 0.70 -20.90
C ASN A 178 9.19 0.99 -19.42
N ILE A 179 7.91 1.20 -19.05
CA ILE A 179 7.48 2.10 -17.96
C ILE A 179 8.11 1.81 -16.59
N ILE A 180 8.53 0.57 -16.32
CA ILE A 180 9.06 0.15 -15.01
C ILE A 180 10.59 0.25 -14.93
N GLU A 181 11.30 0.27 -16.06
CA GLU A 181 12.78 0.26 -16.05
C GLU A 181 13.39 1.60 -15.61
N ASN A 182 12.66 2.72 -15.74
CA ASN A 182 13.18 4.06 -15.41
C ASN A 182 12.24 4.93 -14.56
N VAL A 183 11.10 4.41 -14.11
CA VAL A 183 10.17 5.13 -13.21
C VAL A 183 10.04 4.30 -11.94
N GLY A 184 10.17 4.95 -10.78
CA GLY A 184 10.06 4.24 -9.51
C GLY A 184 8.69 3.57 -9.38
N LEU A 185 8.67 2.39 -8.76
CA LEU A 185 7.43 1.64 -8.57
C LEU A 185 6.40 2.47 -7.79
N ARG A 186 5.13 2.44 -8.21
CA ARG A 186 3.98 2.89 -7.42
C ARG A 186 2.91 1.82 -7.53
N CYS A 187 2.14 1.62 -6.47
CA CYS A 187 0.93 0.83 -6.51
C CYS A 187 -0.30 1.76 -6.46
N VAL A 188 -1.40 1.29 -7.05
CA VAL A 188 -2.74 1.88 -6.95
C VAL A 188 -3.57 0.96 -6.08
N ALA A 189 -4.22 1.52 -5.07
CA ALA A 189 -5.16 0.84 -4.21
C ALA A 189 -6.61 1.09 -4.65
N GLU A 190 -7.36 0.00 -4.68
CA GLU A 190 -8.81 -0.04 -4.75
C GLU A 190 -9.36 -0.55 -3.41
N ILE A 191 -10.49 -0.01 -2.98
CA ILE A 191 -11.12 -0.40 -1.71
C ILE A 191 -12.39 -1.15 -2.05
N GLU A 192 -12.45 -2.39 -1.59
CA GLU A 192 -13.61 -3.26 -1.72
C GLU A 192 -14.25 -3.45 -0.33
N LEU A 193 -15.58 -3.39 -0.28
CA LEU A 193 -16.32 -3.73 0.93
C LEU A 193 -16.69 -5.20 0.87
N ASN A 194 -16.31 -5.95 1.90
CA ASN A 194 -16.72 -7.34 2.01
C ASN A 194 -18.20 -7.41 2.41
N HIS A 195 -19.07 -7.62 1.43
CA HIS A 195 -20.53 -7.63 1.62
C HIS A 195 -21.04 -8.91 2.31
N ASP A 196 -20.20 -9.93 2.43
CA ASP A 196 -20.57 -11.21 3.06
C ASP A 196 -20.49 -11.16 4.60
N ILE A 197 -19.93 -10.08 5.16
CA ILE A 197 -19.87 -9.87 6.60
C ILE A 197 -21.14 -9.13 7.04
N ASN A 198 -22.16 -9.93 7.38
CA ASN A 198 -23.44 -9.44 7.88
C ASN A 198 -23.23 -8.61 9.16
N PRO A 199 -23.63 -7.33 9.20
CA PRO A 199 -23.49 -6.48 10.38
C PRO A 199 -24.60 -6.83 11.39
N ASN A 200 -24.44 -7.96 12.10
CA ASN A 200 -25.22 -8.25 13.29
C ASN A 200 -24.68 -7.47 14.49
#